data_AF-A0A2G5HRB0-F1
#
_entry.id   AF-A0A2G5HRB0-F1
#
_cell.length_a   1.000
_cell.length_b   1.000
_cell.length_c   1.000
_cell.angle_alpha   90.00
_cell.angle_beta   90.00
_cell.angle_gamma   90.00
#
_symmetry.space_group_name_H-M   'P 1'
#
loop_
_entity.id
_entity.type
_entity.pdbx_description
1 polymer ?
#
loop_
_entity_poly.entity_id
_entity_poly.type
_entity_poly.pdbx_seq_one_letter_code
_entity_poly.pdbx_strand_id
1 'polypeptide(L)'
;MLQQSLKRVAAVSSSALKSDAQCTICACRCGTTFGSNGGSVRWSSWRKSPAAWRKIDGLSLRKGSEEGSKRVVQMLQRDHERGYFSTGPEQVAGFIKAFHALQPNLRSSTTIDPRKMREIMDAHDLLDKDCWQIPNTLLTVGDKYDRNTAKRMLLSMSRAGVVEATIRVMAHVLLEARRKPEKLKAREIEYAKQHLSRIASEKENFRAMVCEGKVARALGNEARAIEMWTDAMAAAVEDAEEKERERLTGFKDVQQFAPDPLELSSPWIELMLIHRYRSERKGKDEMQQCRWAMEVGCKQDDPISFYHASTFVKQYDAQHNHMPTSEWLYYVTKAAASNHPIAAYELGKFYAESGWKYLEDEPPNHVKPTPFDSFPSPTENSMLQNVLLFFGLAKQPEIKPEESLFHNAIFPHSAKERYMLAFEWLQIAAKYFYAPAFLYRAQLHLEKNLWAQADAPEAAVKMTADRYEYASEEDYKAGKAIQRPEEKAKEDPPNPFYNPTEARKWLREIFFAYEADFYSQEVRKAQAAAARRRRGAAGAEEEDEIQDANLFSKQGANIQKWFLHPEVRDMYEDELPGLYRQAKKICDNRGWDIYDTDNALIYKAGSGSSRSLNVG
;
A
#
# COMPACT_ATOMS: atom_id res chain seq x y z
N MET A 1 17.50 -12.63 13.44
CA MET A 1 17.15 -11.30 12.88
C MET A 1 15.89 -10.66 13.48
N LEU A 2 15.01 -11.40 14.18
CA LEU A 2 13.85 -10.84 14.92
C LEU A 2 14.21 -9.88 16.08
N GLN A 3 15.37 -10.05 16.73
CA GLN A 3 15.77 -9.23 17.88
C GLN A 3 16.03 -7.74 17.56
N GLN A 4 16.35 -7.37 16.32
CA GLN A 4 16.71 -5.97 15.99
C GLN A 4 15.50 -5.09 15.66
N SER A 5 14.41 -5.65 15.14
CA SER A 5 13.17 -4.92 14.86
C SER A 5 12.43 -4.55 16.15
N LEU A 6 12.46 -5.44 17.15
CA LEU A 6 11.73 -5.30 18.41
C LEU A 6 12.53 -4.58 19.50
N LYS A 7 13.88 -4.68 19.50
CA LYS A 7 14.74 -3.88 20.40
C LYS A 7 14.64 -2.36 20.16
N ARG A 8 14.19 -1.91 18.99
CA ARG A 8 14.11 -0.47 18.68
C ARG A 8 12.90 0.24 19.25
N VAL A 9 11.79 -0.47 19.49
CA VAL A 9 10.68 0.07 20.29
C VAL A 9 11.11 0.22 21.76
N ALA A 10 11.99 -0.66 22.25
CA ALA A 10 12.51 -0.62 23.62
C ALA A 10 13.53 0.50 23.91
N ALA A 11 14.28 1.00 22.92
CA ALA A 11 15.34 2.00 23.17
C ALA A 11 14.83 3.44 23.42
N VAL A 12 13.58 3.74 23.04
CA VAL A 12 12.95 5.06 23.26
C VAL A 12 12.33 5.16 24.66
N SER A 13 12.07 4.02 25.32
CA SER A 13 11.35 3.97 26.60
C SER A 13 12.25 4.03 27.85
N SER A 14 13.58 4.07 27.71
CA SER A 14 14.50 3.99 28.85
C SER A 14 15.63 5.03 28.92
N SER A 15 15.61 6.13 28.16
CA SER A 15 16.71 7.10 28.16
C SER A 15 16.29 8.54 28.50
N ALA A 16 15.92 8.75 29.75
CA ALA A 16 16.16 10.02 30.42
C ALA A 16 17.51 9.95 31.15
N LEU A 17 18.58 10.47 30.53
CA LEU A 17 19.80 11.08 31.14
C LEU A 17 21.04 10.98 30.21
N LYS A 18 21.40 12.13 29.62
CA LYS A 18 22.72 12.62 29.15
C LYS A 18 23.58 11.85 28.09
N SER A 19 24.04 12.71 27.16
CA SER A 19 25.28 12.78 26.37
C SER A 19 25.53 11.79 25.22
N ASP A 20 25.66 12.41 24.03
CA ASP A 20 26.54 12.09 22.90
C ASP A 20 27.15 10.67 22.86
N ALA A 21 26.48 9.80 22.12
CA ALA A 21 27.14 8.68 21.46
C ALA A 21 26.46 8.42 20.13
N GLN A 22 27.25 8.58 19.07
CA GLN A 22 26.96 8.15 17.71
C GLN A 22 26.44 6.71 17.73
N CYS A 23 25.26 6.45 17.17
CA CYS A 23 24.75 5.09 16.99
C CYS A 23 24.57 4.77 15.51
N THR A 24 25.05 3.58 15.20
CA THR A 24 25.36 2.98 13.92
C THR A 24 24.12 2.62 13.09
N ILE A 25 24.33 2.74 11.78
CA ILE A 25 23.50 2.38 10.62
C ILE A 25 22.50 1.23 10.87
N CYS A 26 21.24 1.53 10.58
CA CYS A 26 20.06 0.68 10.69
C CYS A 26 19.97 -0.34 9.53
N ALA A 27 19.83 -1.63 9.84
CA ALA A 27 19.25 -2.63 8.94
C ALA A 27 17.80 -2.92 9.39
N CYS A 28 16.80 -2.42 8.66
CA CYS A 28 15.44 -2.92 8.66
C CYS A 28 14.92 -2.99 7.21
N ARG A 29 14.06 -3.98 6.93
CA ARG A 29 13.45 -4.24 5.61
C ARG A 29 12.41 -3.18 5.15
N CYS A 30 12.24 -2.04 5.83
CA CYS A 30 11.22 -1.02 5.47
C CYS A 30 11.71 0.42 5.17
N GLY A 31 13.02 0.70 5.10
CA GLY A 31 13.51 1.89 4.39
C GLY A 31 13.21 3.27 5.00
N THR A 32 12.93 3.40 6.29
CA THR A 32 12.84 4.72 6.96
C THR A 32 14.10 5.06 7.75
N THR A 33 14.84 6.05 7.28
CA THR A 33 15.82 6.81 8.07
C THR A 33 15.07 7.86 8.91
N PHE A 34 15.19 7.79 10.24
CA PHE A 34 14.75 8.86 11.13
C PHE A 34 15.74 10.03 11.03
N GLY A 35 15.37 11.08 10.33
CA GLY A 35 16.09 12.35 10.29
C GLY A 35 15.20 13.48 10.80
N SER A 36 15.55 14.04 11.96
CA SER A 36 14.96 15.26 12.49
C SER A 36 15.38 16.46 11.62
N ASN A 37 14.58 16.83 10.62
CA ASN A 37 14.76 18.09 9.89
C ASN A 37 13.69 19.10 10.33
N GLY A 38 13.94 19.73 11.48
CA GLY A 38 13.46 21.07 11.74
C GLY A 38 14.24 22.05 10.86
N GLY A 39 13.64 22.46 9.74
CA GLY A 39 14.22 23.44 8.83
C GLY A 39 13.12 24.21 8.12
N SER A 40 12.91 25.46 8.55
CA SER A 40 11.92 26.37 7.98
C SER A 40 12.17 26.61 6.49
N VAL A 41 11.24 26.20 5.62
CA VAL A 41 11.19 26.68 4.24
C VAL A 41 10.39 27.97 4.22
N ARG A 42 11.09 29.10 4.04
CA ARG A 42 10.49 30.42 3.79
C ARG A 42 9.74 30.38 2.45
N TRP A 43 8.42 30.53 2.51
CA TRP A 43 7.58 30.75 1.34
C TRP A 43 7.65 32.22 0.93
N SER A 44 8.18 32.50 -0.26
CA SER A 44 8.05 33.83 -0.88
C SER A 44 6.75 33.88 -1.67
N SER A 45 5.87 34.79 -1.27
CA SER A 45 4.57 35.03 -1.91
C SER A 45 4.75 35.80 -3.22
N TRP A 46 4.44 35.16 -4.36
CA TRP A 46 4.20 35.88 -5.60
C TRP A 46 2.76 35.64 -6.05
N ARG A 47 1.86 36.52 -5.60
CA ARG A 47 0.51 36.65 -6.17
C ARG A 47 0.64 37.39 -7.51
N LYS A 48 0.25 36.76 -8.62
CA LYS A 48 -0.14 37.48 -9.85
C LYS A 48 -1.66 37.50 -9.93
N SER A 49 -2.23 38.65 -10.32
CA SER A 49 -3.67 38.89 -10.26
C SER A 49 -4.46 38.07 -11.30
N PRO A 50 -5.74 37.73 -11.03
CA PRO A 50 -6.59 36.91 -11.92
C PRO A 50 -6.86 37.51 -13.31
N ALA A 51 -6.60 38.81 -13.51
CA ALA A 51 -6.88 39.49 -14.77
C ALA A 51 -5.87 39.16 -15.89
N ALA A 52 -4.70 38.59 -15.56
CA ALA A 52 -3.68 38.22 -16.55
C ALA A 52 -3.97 36.90 -17.29
N TRP A 53 -4.89 36.07 -16.79
CA TRP A 53 -5.14 34.72 -17.32
C TRP A 53 -6.04 34.70 -18.56
N ARG A 54 -6.97 35.67 -18.69
CA ARG A 54 -7.97 35.66 -19.78
C ARG A 54 -7.45 36.07 -21.16
N LYS A 55 -6.19 36.51 -21.29
CA LYS A 55 -5.58 36.86 -22.58
C LYS A 55 -4.69 35.76 -23.18
N ILE A 56 -4.44 34.66 -22.46
CA ILE A 56 -3.51 33.61 -22.91
C ILE A 56 -4.24 32.47 -23.64
N ASP A 57 -5.52 32.22 -23.36
CA ASP A 57 -6.28 31.11 -23.95
C ASP A 57 -6.65 31.26 -25.44
N GLY A 58 -6.36 32.42 -26.06
CA GLY A 58 -6.73 32.70 -27.46
C GLY A 58 -5.62 32.49 -28.51
N LEU A 59 -4.36 32.34 -28.11
CA LEU A 59 -3.21 32.47 -29.02
C LEU A 59 -2.03 31.54 -28.66
N SER A 60 -2.22 30.22 -28.64
CA SER A 60 -1.05 29.30 -28.65
C SER A 60 -1.31 27.89 -29.21
N LEU A 61 -2.29 27.70 -30.09
CA LEU A 61 -2.61 26.39 -30.69
C LEU A 61 -1.66 25.93 -31.82
N ARG A 62 -0.50 26.57 -32.01
CA ARG A 62 0.49 26.16 -33.02
C ARG A 62 1.93 26.43 -32.57
N LYS A 63 2.45 25.53 -31.75
CA LYS A 63 3.86 25.08 -31.60
C LYS A 63 3.88 24.31 -30.28
N GLY A 64 4.18 23.00 -30.31
CA GLY A 64 4.51 22.28 -29.08
C GLY A 64 5.52 23.11 -28.30
N SER A 65 5.25 23.40 -27.03
CA SER A 65 6.02 24.43 -26.34
C SER A 65 7.46 23.95 -26.24
N GLU A 66 8.41 24.65 -26.88
CA GLU A 66 9.85 24.38 -26.72
C GLU A 66 10.25 24.37 -25.24
N GLU A 67 9.45 25.00 -24.39
CA GLU A 67 9.57 25.04 -22.94
C GLU A 67 9.25 23.70 -22.26
N GLY A 68 8.26 22.94 -22.74
CA GLY A 68 7.93 21.59 -22.24
C GLY A 68 9.08 20.61 -22.48
N SER A 69 9.57 20.52 -23.72
CA SER A 69 10.73 19.70 -24.07
C SER A 69 11.99 20.09 -23.30
N LYS A 70 12.21 21.39 -23.04
CA LYS A 70 13.33 21.86 -22.20
C LYS A 70 13.24 21.35 -20.75
N ARG A 71 12.06 21.35 -20.14
CA ARG A 71 11.86 20.82 -18.78
C ARG A 71 12.11 19.31 -18.72
N VAL A 72 11.63 18.58 -19.72
CA VAL A 72 11.87 17.14 -19.83
C VAL A 72 13.37 16.83 -19.93
N VAL A 73 14.10 17.53 -20.81
CA VAL A 73 15.55 17.36 -20.95
C VAL A 73 16.28 17.69 -19.64
N GLN A 74 15.89 18.76 -18.94
CA GLN A 74 16.48 19.12 -17.64
C GLN A 74 16.24 18.07 -16.55
N MET A 75 15.10 17.40 -16.56
CA MET A 75 14.83 16.32 -15.60
C MET A 75 15.65 15.08 -15.91
N LEU A 76 15.65 14.64 -17.17
CA LEU A 76 16.41 13.47 -17.61
C LEU A 76 17.93 13.70 -17.51
N GLN A 77 18.39 14.95 -17.60
CA GLN A 77 19.78 15.30 -17.30
C GLN A 77 20.14 14.94 -15.85
N ARG A 78 19.27 15.26 -14.88
CA ARG A 78 19.53 14.91 -13.47
C ARG A 78 19.56 13.39 -13.28
N ASP A 79 18.70 12.66 -13.98
CA ASP A 79 18.70 11.20 -13.93
C ASP A 79 19.95 10.61 -14.59
N HIS A 80 20.46 11.23 -15.67
CA HIS A 80 21.72 10.87 -16.29
C HIS A 80 22.93 11.12 -15.37
N GLU A 81 23.00 12.30 -14.75
CA GLU A 81 24.04 12.65 -13.77
C GLU A 81 24.06 11.71 -12.55
N ARG A 82 22.91 11.12 -12.21
CA ARG A 82 22.75 10.12 -11.14
C ARG A 82 22.98 8.68 -11.61
N GLY A 83 23.21 8.45 -12.89
CA GLY A 83 23.37 7.11 -13.48
C GLY A 83 22.07 6.31 -13.60
N TYR A 84 20.91 6.95 -13.47
CA TYR A 84 19.58 6.33 -13.63
C TYR A 84 19.10 6.29 -15.08
N PHE A 85 19.75 7.06 -15.95
CA PHE A 85 19.44 7.14 -17.36
C PHE A 85 20.74 7.15 -18.16
N SER A 86 20.91 6.24 -19.12
CA SER A 86 22.20 6.08 -19.79
C SER A 86 22.45 7.15 -20.87
N THR A 87 21.39 7.70 -21.45
CA THR A 87 21.47 8.60 -22.61
C THR A 87 21.67 10.05 -22.17
N GLY A 88 22.59 10.78 -22.83
CA GLY A 88 22.89 12.16 -22.49
C GLY A 88 21.76 13.15 -22.88
N PRO A 89 21.73 14.36 -22.28
CA PRO A 89 20.66 15.33 -22.51
C PRO A 89 20.60 15.85 -23.95
N GLU A 90 21.74 15.94 -24.64
CA GLU A 90 21.80 16.35 -26.05
C GLU A 90 21.15 15.31 -26.97
N GLN A 91 21.42 14.03 -26.72
CA GLN A 91 20.83 12.91 -27.43
C GLN A 91 19.31 12.85 -27.20
N VAL A 92 18.84 13.07 -25.96
CA VAL A 92 17.39 13.16 -25.65
C VAL A 92 16.73 14.29 -26.43
N ALA A 93 17.33 15.49 -26.38
CA ALA A 93 16.79 16.65 -27.08
C ALA A 93 16.75 16.41 -28.61
N GLY A 94 17.81 15.81 -29.16
CA GLY A 94 17.89 15.39 -30.56
C GLY A 94 16.80 14.39 -30.92
N PHE A 95 16.62 13.36 -30.10
CA PHE A 95 15.61 12.32 -30.29
C PHE A 95 14.19 12.88 -30.29
N ILE A 96 13.82 13.71 -29.30
CA ILE A 96 12.49 14.35 -29.23
C ILE A 96 12.25 15.19 -30.49
N LYS A 97 13.25 15.96 -30.93
CA LYS A 97 13.16 16.78 -32.14
C LYS A 97 13.02 15.92 -33.40
N ALA A 98 13.79 14.84 -33.52
CA ALA A 98 13.71 13.90 -34.64
C ALA A 98 12.34 13.21 -34.70
N PHE A 99 11.82 12.78 -33.54
CA PHE A 99 10.48 12.21 -33.43
C PHE A 99 9.40 13.21 -33.89
N HIS A 100 9.47 14.47 -33.44
CA HIS A 100 8.56 15.51 -33.91
C HIS A 100 8.64 15.76 -35.42
N ALA A 101 9.84 15.70 -36.01
CA ALA A 101 10.00 15.87 -37.46
C ALA A 101 9.31 14.77 -38.28
N LEU A 102 9.10 13.58 -37.70
CA LEU A 102 8.39 12.48 -38.33
C LEU A 102 6.87 12.54 -38.16
N GLN A 103 6.35 13.35 -37.22
CA GLN A 103 4.91 13.46 -36.94
C GLN A 103 4.04 14.07 -38.06
N PRO A 104 4.47 15.07 -38.86
CA PRO A 104 3.64 15.69 -39.90
C PRO A 104 3.14 14.71 -40.98
N ASN A 105 3.83 13.58 -41.14
CA ASN A 105 3.51 12.52 -42.11
C ASN A 105 2.47 11.52 -41.59
N LEU A 106 1.95 11.69 -40.36
CA LEU A 106 1.05 10.75 -39.67
C LEU A 106 -0.45 11.05 -39.87
N ARG A 107 -0.85 11.79 -40.92
CA ARG A 107 -2.27 12.22 -41.09
C ARG A 107 -3.31 11.10 -41.09
N SER A 108 -2.91 9.83 -41.23
CA SER A 108 -3.79 8.65 -41.18
C SER A 108 -3.35 7.55 -40.21
N SER A 109 -2.25 7.72 -39.44
CA SER A 109 -1.68 6.67 -38.58
C SER A 109 -1.35 7.21 -37.18
N THR A 110 -1.70 6.46 -36.14
CA THR A 110 -1.36 6.78 -34.74
C THR A 110 0.12 6.51 -34.39
N THR A 111 0.85 5.81 -35.27
CA THR A 111 2.23 5.36 -35.04
C THR A 111 3.16 5.63 -36.23
N ILE A 112 4.44 5.87 -35.93
CA ILE A 112 5.53 5.97 -36.92
C ILE A 112 5.86 4.58 -37.48
N ASP A 113 6.41 4.56 -38.70
CA ASP A 113 7.02 3.36 -39.28
C ASP A 113 8.06 2.76 -38.30
N PRO A 114 7.97 1.47 -37.94
CA PRO A 114 8.85 0.87 -36.94
C PRO A 114 10.33 0.90 -37.34
N ARG A 115 10.66 0.87 -38.64
CA ARG A 115 12.06 0.98 -39.11
C ARG A 115 12.61 2.37 -38.86
N LYS A 116 11.84 3.40 -39.23
CA LYS A 116 12.21 4.80 -38.97
C LYS A 116 12.29 5.11 -37.48
N MET A 117 11.42 4.50 -36.69
CA MET A 117 11.48 4.61 -35.24
C MET A 117 12.79 4.04 -34.69
N ARG A 118 13.21 2.85 -35.14
CA ARG A 118 14.49 2.25 -34.75
C ARG A 118 15.67 3.10 -35.23
N GLU A 119 15.64 3.57 -36.48
CA GLU A 119 16.68 4.47 -37.03
C GLU A 119 16.90 5.73 -36.18
N ILE A 120 15.83 6.39 -35.71
CA ILE A 120 15.99 7.58 -34.85
C ILE A 120 16.44 7.22 -33.43
N MET A 121 16.11 6.03 -32.92
CA MET A 121 16.59 5.57 -31.62
C MET A 121 18.09 5.29 -31.67
N ASP A 122 18.53 4.55 -32.69
CA ASP A 122 19.93 4.22 -32.91
C ASP A 122 20.78 5.46 -33.18
N ALA A 123 20.26 6.41 -33.98
CA ALA A 123 20.97 7.67 -34.29
C ALA A 123 21.18 8.59 -33.07
N HIS A 124 20.48 8.34 -31.96
CA HIS A 124 20.60 9.11 -30.72
C HIS A 124 21.01 8.24 -29.52
N ASP A 125 21.60 7.06 -29.77
CA ASP A 125 22.08 6.14 -28.73
C ASP A 125 21.03 5.86 -27.64
N LEU A 126 19.75 5.76 -28.02
CA LEU A 126 18.66 5.50 -27.09
C LEU A 126 18.49 3.99 -26.91
N LEU A 127 18.96 3.48 -25.77
CA LEU A 127 18.86 2.06 -25.42
C LEU A 127 17.42 1.66 -25.10
N ASP A 128 17.05 0.41 -25.42
CA ASP A 128 15.70 -0.12 -25.15
C ASP A 128 15.28 -0.02 -23.68
N LYS A 129 16.24 -0.15 -22.74
CA LYS A 129 16.03 0.02 -21.29
C LYS A 129 15.67 1.47 -20.88
N ASP A 130 16.10 2.45 -21.67
CA ASP A 130 15.98 3.88 -21.41
C ASP A 130 14.76 4.49 -22.13
N CYS A 131 14.22 3.77 -23.13
CA CYS A 131 13.13 4.21 -23.99
C CYS A 131 11.86 4.65 -23.25
N TRP A 132 11.57 4.09 -22.07
CA TRP A 132 10.38 4.46 -21.28
C TRP A 132 10.52 5.83 -20.59
N GLN A 133 11.73 6.23 -20.20
CA GLN A 133 11.92 7.39 -19.34
C GLN A 133 11.54 8.70 -20.04
N ILE A 134 11.77 8.80 -21.35
CA ILE A 134 11.41 9.98 -22.15
C ILE A 134 9.88 10.17 -22.23
N PRO A 135 9.08 9.21 -22.72
CA PRO A 135 7.62 9.31 -22.68
C PRO A 135 7.06 9.50 -21.27
N ASN A 136 7.60 8.82 -20.26
CA ASN A 136 7.12 8.95 -18.88
C ASN A 136 7.26 10.40 -18.37
N THR A 137 8.41 11.01 -18.63
CA THR A 137 8.67 12.40 -18.22
C THR A 137 7.77 13.38 -18.97
N LEU A 138 7.54 13.14 -20.27
CA LEU A 138 6.57 13.92 -21.07
C LEU A 138 5.13 13.75 -20.57
N LEU A 139 4.73 12.56 -20.13
CA LEU A 139 3.41 12.32 -19.53
C LEU A 139 3.24 13.04 -18.20
N THR A 140 4.29 13.06 -17.38
CA THR A 140 4.25 13.57 -16.01
C THR A 140 4.35 15.09 -15.94
N VAL A 141 5.26 15.69 -16.71
CA VAL A 141 5.66 17.10 -16.56
C VAL A 141 5.31 17.94 -17.80
N GLY A 142 5.03 17.27 -18.93
CA GLY A 142 4.67 17.92 -20.17
C GLY A 142 3.25 18.49 -20.18
N ASP A 143 3.04 19.45 -21.09
CA ASP A 143 1.73 20.03 -21.38
C ASP A 143 0.81 19.04 -22.14
N LYS A 144 -0.40 19.48 -22.52
CA LYS A 144 -1.35 18.62 -23.26
C LYS A 144 -0.76 18.07 -24.57
N TYR A 145 0.06 18.87 -25.27
CA TYR A 145 0.69 18.46 -26.52
C TYR A 145 1.81 17.44 -26.29
N ASP A 146 2.61 17.66 -25.25
CA ASP A 146 3.69 16.75 -24.84
C ASP A 146 3.14 15.37 -24.44
N ARG A 147 2.03 15.33 -23.70
CA ARG A 147 1.35 14.07 -23.31
C ARG A 147 0.86 13.29 -24.52
N ASN A 148 0.27 13.96 -25.51
CA ASN A 148 -0.14 13.32 -26.77
C ASN A 148 1.06 12.81 -27.56
N THR A 149 2.16 13.56 -27.57
CA THR A 149 3.42 13.14 -28.17
C THR A 149 3.96 11.89 -27.48
N ALA A 150 3.95 11.85 -26.15
CA ALA A 150 4.40 10.71 -25.36
C ALA A 150 3.60 9.44 -25.66
N LYS A 151 2.28 9.53 -25.75
CA LYS A 151 1.42 8.38 -26.12
C LYS A 151 1.78 7.82 -27.50
N ARG A 152 1.92 8.72 -28.49
CA ARG A 152 2.33 8.32 -29.86
C ARG A 152 3.73 7.72 -29.87
N MET A 153 4.62 8.25 -29.04
CA MET A 153 5.99 7.74 -28.88
C MET A 153 5.98 6.32 -28.31
N LEU A 154 5.18 6.06 -27.27
CA LEU A 154 5.03 4.71 -26.69
C LEU A 154 4.47 3.70 -27.68
N LEU A 155 3.41 4.06 -28.40
CA LEU A 155 2.84 3.18 -29.42
C LEU A 155 3.84 2.91 -30.55
N SER A 156 4.61 3.91 -30.96
CA SER A 156 5.64 3.76 -31.99
C SER A 156 6.82 2.90 -31.52
N MET A 157 7.27 3.07 -30.26
CA MET A 157 8.30 2.24 -29.62
C MET A 157 7.86 0.78 -29.49
N SER A 158 6.60 0.54 -29.08
CA SER A 158 6.04 -0.80 -29.05
C SER A 158 6.09 -1.45 -30.44
N ARG A 159 5.70 -0.72 -31.49
CA ARG A 159 5.81 -1.18 -32.89
C ARG A 159 7.24 -1.44 -33.36
N ALA A 160 8.21 -0.70 -32.84
CA ALA A 160 9.63 -0.92 -33.11
C ALA A 160 10.22 -2.15 -32.38
N GLY A 161 9.43 -2.82 -31.52
CA GLY A 161 9.83 -4.02 -30.80
C GLY A 161 10.33 -3.76 -29.37
N VAL A 162 10.12 -2.56 -28.81
CA VAL A 162 10.53 -2.28 -27.43
C VAL A 162 9.58 -2.98 -26.44
N VAL A 163 10.12 -3.90 -25.65
CA VAL A 163 9.37 -4.75 -24.71
C VAL A 163 8.68 -3.92 -23.63
N GLU A 164 9.42 -3.05 -22.92
CA GLU A 164 8.86 -2.25 -21.83
C GLU A 164 7.75 -1.30 -22.33
N ALA A 165 7.91 -0.70 -23.51
CA ALA A 165 6.87 0.12 -24.12
C ALA A 165 5.59 -0.69 -24.38
N THR A 166 5.73 -1.94 -24.83
CA THR A 166 4.60 -2.85 -25.08
C THR A 166 3.87 -3.19 -23.77
N ILE A 167 4.63 -3.55 -22.72
CA ILE A 167 4.07 -3.85 -21.38
C ILE A 167 3.30 -2.62 -20.85
N ARG A 168 3.88 -1.42 -20.95
CA ARG A 168 3.27 -0.16 -20.47
C ARG A 168 1.98 0.18 -21.20
N VAL A 169 1.98 0.08 -22.54
CA VAL A 169 0.77 0.29 -23.36
C VAL A 169 -0.33 -0.68 -22.92
N MET A 170 -0.02 -1.97 -22.83
CA MET A 170 -1.01 -2.99 -22.48
C MET A 170 -1.50 -2.87 -21.04
N ALA A 171 -0.63 -2.52 -20.09
CA ALA A 171 -1.01 -2.32 -18.72
C ALA A 171 -1.88 -1.05 -18.54
N HIS A 172 -1.61 0.03 -19.29
CA HIS A 172 -2.49 1.19 -19.31
C HIS A 172 -3.88 0.84 -19.87
N VAL A 173 -3.92 0.10 -20.98
CA VAL A 173 -5.18 -0.40 -21.55
C VAL A 173 -5.94 -1.26 -20.54
N LEU A 174 -5.25 -2.12 -19.78
CA LEU A 174 -5.88 -2.93 -18.73
C LEU A 174 -6.55 -2.09 -17.65
N LEU A 175 -5.89 -1.01 -17.20
CA LEU A 175 -6.46 -0.08 -16.23
C LEU A 175 -7.72 0.58 -16.78
N GLU A 176 -7.71 1.01 -18.05
CA GLU A 176 -8.90 1.56 -18.70
C GLU A 176 -10.00 0.52 -18.93
N ALA A 177 -9.63 -0.71 -19.26
CA ALA A 177 -10.54 -1.80 -19.57
C ALA A 177 -11.38 -2.24 -18.37
N ARG A 178 -10.92 -1.97 -17.13
CA ARG A 178 -11.74 -2.13 -15.92
C ARG A 178 -13.04 -1.32 -15.99
N ARG A 179 -13.01 -0.16 -16.66
CA ARG A 179 -14.16 0.74 -16.84
C ARG A 179 -14.79 0.63 -18.24
N LYS A 180 -13.95 0.38 -19.25
CA LYS A 180 -14.31 0.36 -20.68
C LYS A 180 -13.78 -0.91 -21.37
N PRO A 181 -14.45 -2.06 -21.23
CA PRO A 181 -13.95 -3.34 -21.76
C PRO A 181 -13.65 -3.33 -23.26
N GLU A 182 -14.27 -2.44 -24.03
CA GLU A 182 -14.04 -2.23 -25.46
C GLU A 182 -12.61 -1.79 -25.81
N LYS A 183 -11.89 -1.16 -24.87
CA LYS A 183 -10.50 -0.70 -25.10
C LYS A 183 -9.55 -1.86 -25.42
N LEU A 184 -9.77 -3.04 -24.85
CA LEU A 184 -8.99 -4.26 -25.15
C LEU A 184 -9.20 -4.79 -26.58
N LYS A 185 -10.22 -4.28 -27.30
CA LYS A 185 -10.55 -4.64 -28.68
C LYS A 185 -10.19 -3.52 -29.67
N ALA A 186 -9.53 -2.45 -29.19
CA ALA A 186 -9.19 -1.32 -30.04
C ALA A 186 -8.12 -1.71 -31.08
N ARG A 187 -8.32 -1.28 -32.33
CA ARG A 187 -7.39 -1.60 -33.44
C ARG A 187 -5.99 -1.01 -33.23
N GLU A 188 -5.90 0.10 -32.50
CA GLU A 188 -4.65 0.82 -32.24
C GLU A 188 -3.65 0.04 -31.39
N ILE A 189 -4.13 -0.90 -30.57
CA ILE A 189 -3.31 -1.71 -29.67
C ILE A 189 -3.09 -3.14 -30.17
N GLU A 190 -3.64 -3.49 -31.33
CA GLU A 190 -3.58 -4.87 -31.86
C GLU A 190 -2.13 -5.35 -32.02
N TYR A 191 -1.23 -4.47 -32.48
CA TYR A 191 0.19 -4.80 -32.53
C TYR A 191 0.77 -5.05 -31.14
N ALA A 192 0.51 -4.17 -30.18
CA ALA A 192 1.03 -4.30 -28.82
C ALA A 192 0.54 -5.59 -28.16
N LYS A 193 -0.72 -5.98 -28.41
CA LYS A 193 -1.29 -7.25 -27.97
C LYS A 193 -0.59 -8.46 -28.59
N GLN A 194 -0.39 -8.46 -29.90
CA GLN A 194 0.34 -9.54 -30.60
C GLN A 194 1.78 -9.64 -30.12
N HIS A 195 2.44 -8.50 -29.95
CA HIS A 195 3.81 -8.44 -29.45
C HIS A 195 3.92 -8.93 -28.01
N LEU A 196 2.99 -8.52 -27.13
CA LEU A 196 2.91 -9.01 -25.74
C LEU A 196 2.74 -10.52 -25.70
N SER A 197 1.79 -11.06 -26.47
CA SER A 197 1.53 -12.50 -26.55
C SER A 197 2.76 -13.28 -27.01
N ARG A 198 3.52 -12.74 -27.99
CA ARG A 198 4.79 -13.34 -28.44
C ARG A 198 5.82 -13.38 -27.31
N ILE A 199 6.15 -12.23 -26.71
CA ILE A 199 7.15 -12.12 -25.63
C ILE A 199 6.78 -13.04 -24.44
N ALA A 200 5.50 -13.08 -24.07
CA ALA A 200 5.01 -13.92 -22.99
C ALA A 200 5.11 -15.42 -23.33
N SER A 201 4.76 -15.82 -24.56
CA SER A 201 4.84 -17.22 -24.99
C SER A 201 6.28 -17.72 -25.13
N GLU A 202 7.20 -16.84 -25.53
CA GLU A 202 8.64 -17.11 -25.60
C GLU A 202 9.32 -17.08 -24.22
N LYS A 203 8.57 -16.71 -23.16
CA LYS A 203 9.05 -16.61 -21.76
C LYS A 203 10.25 -15.67 -21.58
N GLU A 204 10.40 -14.69 -22.46
CA GLU A 204 11.54 -13.75 -22.46
C GLU A 204 11.48 -12.75 -21.30
N ASN A 205 10.27 -12.42 -20.83
CA ASN A 205 10.06 -11.43 -19.78
C ASN A 205 8.89 -11.82 -18.88
N PHE A 206 9.14 -11.99 -17.58
CA PHE A 206 8.10 -12.41 -16.66
C PHE A 206 7.02 -11.36 -16.42
N ARG A 207 7.36 -10.06 -16.44
CA ARG A 207 6.36 -8.98 -16.34
C ARG A 207 5.43 -8.98 -17.56
N ALA A 208 5.95 -9.33 -18.75
CA ALA A 208 5.12 -9.53 -19.93
C ALA A 208 4.18 -10.73 -19.76
N MET A 209 4.64 -11.85 -19.19
CA MET A 209 3.78 -12.98 -18.84
C MET A 209 2.68 -12.57 -17.84
N VAL A 210 3.01 -11.80 -16.80
CA VAL A 210 2.02 -11.31 -15.83
C VAL A 210 0.99 -10.41 -16.51
N CYS A 211 1.42 -9.49 -17.36
CA CYS A 211 0.55 -8.60 -18.12
C CYS A 211 -0.36 -9.38 -19.07
N GLU A 212 0.18 -10.35 -19.83
CA GLU A 212 -0.59 -11.24 -20.71
C GLU A 212 -1.63 -12.04 -19.92
N GLY A 213 -1.28 -12.54 -18.74
CA GLY A 213 -2.24 -13.23 -17.87
C GLY A 213 -3.38 -12.31 -17.41
N LYS A 214 -3.09 -11.05 -17.07
CA LYS A 214 -4.12 -10.04 -16.75
C LYS A 214 -5.02 -9.74 -17.97
N VAL A 215 -4.45 -9.64 -19.17
CA VAL A 215 -5.21 -9.51 -20.44
C VAL A 215 -6.09 -10.74 -20.68
N ALA A 216 -5.55 -11.93 -20.55
CA ALA A 216 -6.28 -13.18 -20.73
C ALA A 216 -7.46 -13.27 -19.76
N ARG A 217 -7.25 -12.95 -18.47
CA ARG A 217 -8.33 -12.89 -17.47
C ARG A 217 -9.39 -11.86 -17.83
N ALA A 218 -9.00 -10.65 -18.24
CA ALA A 218 -9.95 -9.60 -18.65
C ALA A 218 -10.78 -10.01 -19.88
N LEU A 219 -10.25 -10.87 -20.74
CA LEU A 219 -10.94 -11.45 -21.89
C LEU A 219 -11.71 -12.75 -21.57
N GLY A 220 -11.70 -13.21 -20.32
CA GLY A 220 -12.40 -14.41 -19.87
C GLY A 220 -11.64 -15.73 -20.09
N ASN A 221 -10.37 -15.70 -20.49
CA ASN A 221 -9.52 -16.88 -20.65
C ASN A 221 -8.71 -17.15 -19.37
N GLU A 222 -9.36 -17.73 -18.36
CA GLU A 222 -8.72 -18.05 -17.08
C GLU A 222 -7.60 -19.08 -17.21
N ALA A 223 -7.73 -20.06 -18.11
CA ALA A 223 -6.72 -21.12 -18.27
C ALA A 223 -5.38 -20.53 -18.71
N ARG A 224 -5.42 -19.63 -19.70
CA ARG A 224 -4.23 -18.90 -20.15
C ARG A 224 -3.68 -17.98 -19.07
N ALA A 225 -4.55 -17.32 -18.29
CA ALA A 225 -4.11 -16.47 -17.19
C ALA A 225 -3.30 -17.26 -16.15
N ILE A 226 -3.82 -18.40 -15.71
CA ILE A 226 -3.15 -19.29 -14.75
C ILE A 226 -1.84 -19.82 -15.32
N GLU A 227 -1.83 -20.27 -16.58
CA GLU A 227 -0.60 -20.72 -17.26
C GLU A 227 0.49 -19.64 -17.21
N MET A 228 0.19 -18.42 -17.68
CA MET A 228 1.17 -17.34 -17.74
C MET A 228 1.68 -16.91 -16.36
N TRP A 229 0.80 -16.83 -15.36
CA TRP A 229 1.24 -16.46 -14.01
C TRP A 229 2.03 -17.56 -13.31
N THR A 230 1.69 -18.83 -13.57
CA THR A 230 2.44 -19.98 -13.05
C THR A 230 3.84 -20.01 -13.67
N ASP A 231 3.94 -19.83 -14.99
CA ASP A 231 5.22 -19.76 -15.71
C ASP A 231 6.09 -18.57 -15.28
N ALA A 232 5.47 -17.44 -14.92
CA ALA A 232 6.18 -16.26 -14.44
C ALA A 232 6.77 -16.40 -13.03
N MET A 233 6.33 -17.40 -12.24
CA MET A 233 6.61 -17.47 -10.81
C MET A 233 8.10 -17.53 -10.47
N ALA A 234 8.84 -18.43 -11.12
CA ALA A 234 10.25 -18.66 -10.80
C ALA A 234 11.12 -17.42 -11.07
N ALA A 235 10.93 -16.79 -12.24
CA ALA A 235 11.64 -15.58 -12.63
C ALA A 235 11.26 -14.38 -11.74
N ALA A 236 10.00 -14.28 -11.32
CA ALA A 236 9.56 -13.24 -10.39
C ALA A 236 10.19 -13.39 -8.99
N VAL A 237 10.32 -14.62 -8.50
CA VAL A 237 11.02 -14.91 -7.24
C VAL A 237 12.50 -14.55 -7.34
N GLU A 238 13.17 -14.93 -8.43
CA GLU A 238 14.58 -14.60 -8.64
C GLU A 238 14.83 -13.07 -8.68
N ASP A 239 13.98 -12.32 -9.39
CA ASP A 239 14.03 -10.85 -9.43
C ASP A 239 13.78 -10.22 -8.05
N ALA A 240 12.84 -10.75 -7.27
CA ALA A 240 12.58 -10.28 -5.91
C ALA A 240 13.78 -10.54 -4.97
N GLU A 241 14.39 -11.73 -5.06
CA GLU A 241 15.58 -12.05 -4.28
C GLU A 241 16.81 -11.24 -4.71
N GLU A 242 16.97 -10.96 -6.00
CA GLU A 242 18.04 -10.10 -6.51
C GLU A 242 17.92 -8.67 -5.99
N LYS A 243 16.73 -8.08 -6.09
CA LYS A 243 16.43 -6.76 -5.53
C LYS A 243 16.75 -6.68 -4.05
N GLU A 244 16.45 -7.73 -3.30
CA GLU A 244 16.78 -7.80 -1.88
C GLU A 244 18.31 -7.92 -1.64
N ARG A 245 19.04 -8.68 -2.47
CA ARG A 245 20.52 -8.72 -2.41
C ARG A 245 21.13 -7.35 -2.69
N GLU A 246 20.67 -6.66 -3.74
CA GLU A 246 21.14 -5.30 -4.08
C GLU A 246 20.88 -4.30 -2.96
N ARG A 247 19.74 -4.45 -2.27
CA ARG A 247 19.39 -3.62 -1.14
C ARG A 247 20.32 -3.83 0.05
N LEU A 248 20.66 -5.08 0.38
CA LEU A 248 21.54 -5.40 1.51
C LEU A 248 22.99 -4.94 1.30
N THR A 249 23.44 -4.88 0.05
CA THR A 249 24.79 -4.40 -0.29
C THR A 249 24.89 -2.88 -0.36
N GLY A 250 23.78 -2.14 -0.20
CA GLY A 250 23.75 -0.68 -0.16
C GLY A 250 24.09 0.00 -1.49
N PHE A 251 24.04 -0.74 -2.61
CA PHE A 251 24.61 -0.31 -3.89
C PHE A 251 23.74 0.68 -4.69
N LYS A 252 22.52 1.02 -4.24
CA LYS A 252 21.63 2.02 -4.89
C LYS A 252 20.74 2.73 -3.87
N ASP A 253 20.53 4.02 -4.09
CA ASP A 253 19.65 4.90 -3.30
C ASP A 253 18.18 4.44 -3.37
N VAL A 254 17.44 4.65 -2.28
CA VAL A 254 16.11 4.09 -1.96
C VAL A 254 15.01 4.46 -2.97
N GLN A 255 15.26 5.41 -3.87
CA GLN A 255 14.30 5.86 -4.90
C GLN A 255 14.10 4.89 -6.07
N GLN A 256 14.96 3.87 -6.25
CA GLN A 256 14.78 2.88 -7.33
C GLN A 256 13.67 1.85 -7.06
N PHE A 257 13.13 1.79 -5.84
CA PHE A 257 12.02 0.90 -5.48
C PHE A 257 10.67 1.62 -5.56
N ALA A 258 10.46 2.43 -6.60
CA ALA A 258 9.10 2.88 -6.89
C ALA A 258 8.24 1.61 -7.08
N PRO A 259 7.14 1.45 -6.30
CA PRO A 259 6.28 0.28 -6.44
C PRO A 259 5.87 0.16 -7.90
N ASP A 260 5.94 -1.05 -8.48
CA ASP A 260 5.52 -1.26 -9.87
C ASP A 260 4.06 -0.84 -9.97
N PRO A 261 3.73 0.33 -10.59
CA PRO A 261 2.38 0.87 -10.53
C PRO A 261 1.39 0.00 -11.31
N LEU A 262 1.90 -0.99 -12.04
CA LEU A 262 1.14 -1.95 -12.84
C LEU A 262 1.01 -3.31 -12.14
N GLU A 263 1.65 -3.48 -10.97
CA GLU A 263 1.67 -4.70 -10.16
C GLU A 263 2.01 -5.94 -11.00
N LEU A 264 3.05 -5.85 -11.85
CA LEU A 264 3.46 -6.92 -12.76
C LEU A 264 4.59 -7.77 -12.18
N SER A 265 5.16 -7.36 -11.05
CA SER A 265 6.23 -8.10 -10.35
C SER A 265 5.74 -9.22 -9.44
N SER A 266 4.43 -9.31 -9.16
CA SER A 266 3.88 -10.20 -8.12
C SER A 266 2.83 -11.18 -8.69
N PRO A 267 3.22 -12.15 -9.54
CA PRO A 267 2.28 -13.13 -10.12
C PRO A 267 1.54 -13.96 -9.06
N TRP A 268 2.14 -14.17 -7.90
CA TRP A 268 1.54 -14.90 -6.78
C TRP A 268 0.26 -14.25 -6.26
N ILE A 269 0.12 -12.92 -6.31
CA ILE A 269 -1.10 -12.23 -5.89
C ILE A 269 -2.25 -12.63 -6.81
N GLU A 270 -2.03 -12.53 -8.13
CA GLU A 270 -3.05 -12.87 -9.13
C GLU A 270 -3.42 -14.35 -9.09
N LEU A 271 -2.44 -15.25 -8.95
CA LEU A 271 -2.68 -16.69 -8.79
C LEU A 271 -3.47 -17.01 -7.52
N MET A 272 -3.07 -16.44 -6.38
CA MET A 272 -3.78 -16.63 -5.12
C MET A 272 -5.23 -16.17 -5.26
N LEU A 273 -5.49 -14.99 -5.81
CA LEU A 273 -6.85 -14.46 -5.96
C LEU A 273 -7.71 -15.29 -6.92
N ILE A 274 -7.18 -15.72 -8.07
CA ILE A 274 -7.95 -16.53 -9.02
C ILE A 274 -8.24 -17.94 -8.48
N HIS A 275 -7.28 -18.57 -7.82
CA HIS A 275 -7.47 -19.89 -7.22
C HIS A 275 -8.41 -19.83 -6.02
N ARG A 276 -8.36 -18.76 -5.21
CA ARG A 276 -9.34 -18.50 -4.14
C ARG A 276 -10.76 -18.45 -4.71
N TYR A 277 -10.98 -17.66 -5.76
CA TYR A 277 -12.29 -17.57 -6.43
C TYR A 277 -12.75 -18.91 -7.02
N ARG A 278 -11.84 -19.67 -7.62
CA ARG A 278 -12.15 -20.99 -8.19
C ARG A 278 -12.42 -22.05 -7.12
N SER A 279 -11.80 -21.95 -5.95
CA SER A 279 -11.96 -22.91 -4.86
C SER A 279 -13.41 -23.03 -4.38
N GLU A 280 -14.18 -21.94 -4.42
CA GLU A 280 -15.61 -21.93 -4.11
C GLU A 280 -16.43 -22.83 -5.05
N ARG A 281 -15.94 -23.07 -6.28
CA ARG A 281 -16.63 -23.85 -7.33
C ARG A 281 -16.03 -25.24 -7.57
N LYS A 282 -14.70 -25.35 -7.46
CA LYS A 282 -13.93 -26.53 -7.86
C LYS A 282 -13.31 -27.28 -6.67
N GLY A 283 -13.39 -26.73 -5.47
CA GLY A 283 -13.02 -27.43 -4.23
C GLY A 283 -11.54 -27.37 -3.87
N LYS A 284 -11.06 -28.45 -3.24
CA LYS A 284 -9.82 -28.47 -2.44
C LYS A 284 -8.53 -28.27 -3.25
N ASP A 285 -8.46 -28.77 -4.48
CA ASP A 285 -7.23 -28.68 -5.29
C ASP A 285 -6.88 -27.22 -5.62
N GLU A 286 -7.89 -26.41 -5.95
CA GLU A 286 -7.69 -24.96 -6.16
C GLU A 286 -7.30 -24.26 -4.85
N MET A 287 -7.84 -24.70 -3.71
CA MET A 287 -7.43 -24.15 -2.41
C MET A 287 -5.96 -24.44 -2.12
N GLN A 288 -5.45 -25.62 -2.51
CA GLN A 288 -4.03 -25.94 -2.36
C GLN A 288 -3.16 -25.05 -3.25
N GLN A 289 -3.57 -24.79 -4.49
CA GLN A 289 -2.87 -23.85 -5.38
C GLN A 289 -2.90 -22.41 -4.85
N CYS A 290 -4.03 -21.99 -4.28
CA CYS A 290 -4.16 -20.70 -3.59
C CYS A 290 -3.15 -20.58 -2.44
N ARG A 291 -3.04 -21.61 -1.59
CA ARG A 291 -2.10 -21.64 -0.47
C ARG A 291 -0.65 -21.62 -0.94
N TRP A 292 -0.31 -22.40 -1.96
CA TRP A 292 1.03 -22.40 -2.54
C TRP A 292 1.44 -21.01 -3.04
N ALA A 293 0.58 -20.35 -3.84
CA ALA A 293 0.86 -19.01 -4.34
C ALA A 293 1.02 -18.00 -3.19
N MET A 294 0.13 -18.06 -2.20
CA MET A 294 0.20 -17.21 -1.01
C MET A 294 1.49 -17.42 -0.20
N GLU A 295 1.90 -18.67 0.02
CA GLU A 295 3.16 -19.01 0.70
C GLU A 295 4.40 -18.49 -0.04
N VAL A 296 4.39 -18.55 -1.38
CA VAL A 296 5.46 -17.96 -2.20
C VAL A 296 5.53 -16.46 -1.96
N GLY A 297 4.41 -15.75 -2.02
CA GLY A 297 4.35 -14.30 -1.75
C GLY A 297 4.83 -13.94 -0.33
N CYS A 298 4.41 -14.70 0.69
CA CYS A 298 4.88 -14.52 2.06
C CYS A 298 6.40 -14.72 2.20
N LYS A 299 7.00 -15.67 1.47
CA LYS A 299 8.47 -15.86 1.45
C LYS A 299 9.21 -14.68 0.81
N GLN A 300 8.56 -13.96 -0.10
CA GLN A 300 9.07 -12.73 -0.72
C GLN A 300 8.76 -11.47 0.11
N ASP A 301 8.28 -11.62 1.35
CA ASP A 301 7.87 -10.52 2.24
C ASP A 301 6.77 -9.60 1.67
N ASP A 302 5.92 -10.12 0.78
CA ASP A 302 4.86 -9.35 0.11
C ASP A 302 3.71 -8.97 1.09
N PRO A 303 3.38 -7.67 1.26
CA PRO A 303 2.38 -7.22 2.22
C PRO A 303 0.97 -7.75 1.95
N ILE A 304 0.59 -7.87 0.67
CA ILE A 304 -0.75 -8.31 0.26
C ILE A 304 -0.90 -9.80 0.55
N SER A 305 0.13 -10.59 0.26
CA SER A 305 0.18 -12.03 0.53
C SER A 305 0.08 -12.31 2.03
N PHE A 306 0.82 -11.56 2.86
CA PHE A 306 0.68 -11.67 4.32
C PHE A 306 -0.70 -11.24 4.82
N TYR A 307 -1.29 -10.19 4.25
CA TYR A 307 -2.63 -9.77 4.66
C TYR A 307 -3.65 -10.88 4.36
N HIS A 308 -3.61 -11.44 3.15
CA HIS A 308 -4.47 -12.55 2.79
C HIS A 308 -4.20 -13.79 3.65
N ALA A 309 -2.95 -14.14 3.92
CA ALA A 309 -2.61 -15.22 4.84
C ALA A 309 -3.27 -15.00 6.21
N SER A 310 -3.21 -13.77 6.74
CA SER A 310 -3.91 -13.43 7.98
C SER A 310 -5.42 -13.68 7.86
N THR A 311 -6.07 -13.30 6.75
CA THR A 311 -7.50 -13.56 6.54
C THR A 311 -7.86 -15.04 6.43
N PHE A 312 -6.95 -15.90 5.96
CA PHE A 312 -7.17 -17.35 5.84
C PHE A 312 -7.12 -18.07 7.18
N VAL A 313 -6.30 -17.58 8.11
CA VAL A 313 -6.12 -18.19 9.43
C VAL A 313 -7.02 -17.56 10.50
N LYS A 314 -7.80 -16.52 10.15
CA LYS A 314 -8.80 -15.92 11.05
C LYS A 314 -9.78 -16.98 11.52
N GLN A 315 -9.89 -17.11 12.84
CA GLN A 315 -10.88 -17.95 13.50
C GLN A 315 -11.96 -17.08 14.11
N TYR A 316 -13.16 -17.63 14.26
CA TYR A 316 -14.30 -16.92 14.83
C TYR A 316 -14.95 -17.78 15.90
N ASP A 317 -15.40 -17.12 16.98
CA ASP A 317 -16.18 -17.76 18.03
C ASP A 317 -17.61 -18.07 17.57
N ALA A 318 -18.42 -18.67 18.45
CA ALA A 318 -19.83 -18.98 18.17
C ALA A 318 -20.69 -17.74 17.91
N GLN A 319 -20.26 -16.57 18.37
CA GLN A 319 -20.91 -15.27 18.22
C GLN A 319 -20.39 -14.50 16.99
N HIS A 320 -19.53 -15.12 16.17
CA HIS A 320 -18.88 -14.50 15.01
C HIS A 320 -17.90 -13.36 15.35
N ASN A 321 -17.41 -13.29 16.58
CA ASN A 321 -16.28 -12.42 16.91
C ASN A 321 -14.97 -13.09 16.51
N HIS A 322 -14.04 -12.29 16.00
CA HIS A 322 -12.73 -12.80 15.62
C HIS A 322 -11.95 -13.24 16.87
N MET A 323 -11.49 -14.48 16.87
CA MET A 323 -10.62 -15.08 17.89
C MET A 323 -9.16 -14.94 17.47
N PRO A 324 -8.39 -14.02 18.08
CA PRO A 324 -7.01 -13.77 17.66
C PRO A 324 -6.10 -14.93 18.06
N THR A 325 -5.44 -15.53 17.08
CA THR A 325 -4.43 -16.59 17.27
C THR A 325 -3.02 -16.06 17.02
N SER A 326 -1.99 -16.76 17.49
CA SER A 326 -0.59 -16.40 17.25
C SER A 326 -0.26 -16.36 15.75
N GLU A 327 -0.78 -17.31 14.98
CA GLU A 327 -0.61 -17.38 13.52
C GLU A 327 -1.25 -16.16 12.82
N TRP A 328 -2.47 -15.78 13.22
CA TRP A 328 -3.10 -14.56 12.70
C TRP A 328 -2.27 -13.33 13.05
N LEU A 329 -1.88 -13.19 14.31
CA LEU A 329 -1.13 -12.04 14.80
C LEU A 329 0.21 -11.91 14.05
N TYR A 330 0.87 -13.03 13.73
CA TYR A 330 2.10 -13.05 12.95
C TYR A 330 1.89 -12.47 11.56
N TYR A 331 0.93 -13.00 10.81
CA TYR A 331 0.70 -12.58 9.44
C TYR A 331 0.19 -11.14 9.34
N VAL A 332 -0.73 -10.73 10.21
CA VAL A 332 -1.24 -9.36 10.19
C VAL A 332 -0.16 -8.36 10.60
N THR A 333 0.71 -8.71 11.57
CA THR A 333 1.88 -7.89 11.96
C THR A 333 2.87 -7.76 10.81
N LYS A 334 3.15 -8.85 10.09
CA LYS A 334 4.01 -8.82 8.91
C LYS A 334 3.44 -7.94 7.81
N ALA A 335 2.16 -8.09 7.50
CA ALA A 335 1.48 -7.25 6.50
C ALA A 335 1.53 -5.76 6.88
N ALA A 336 1.22 -5.43 8.14
CA ALA A 336 1.22 -4.06 8.62
C ALA A 336 2.63 -3.45 8.66
N ALA A 337 3.65 -4.20 9.08
CA ALA A 337 5.04 -3.77 9.09
C ALA A 337 5.58 -3.53 7.67
N SER A 338 5.03 -4.24 6.68
CA SER A 338 5.24 -4.01 5.25
C SER A 338 4.30 -2.94 4.65
N ASN A 339 3.73 -2.08 5.51
CA ASN A 339 2.87 -0.94 5.16
C ASN A 339 1.50 -1.28 4.55
N HIS A 340 0.95 -2.48 4.77
CA HIS A 340 -0.43 -2.76 4.35
C HIS A 340 -1.44 -1.97 5.23
N PRO A 341 -2.25 -1.05 4.67
CA PRO A 341 -3.05 -0.12 5.46
C PRO A 341 -4.17 -0.81 6.25
N ILE A 342 -4.86 -1.80 5.66
CA ILE A 342 -5.92 -2.54 6.36
C ILE A 342 -5.35 -3.36 7.51
N ALA A 343 -4.26 -4.10 7.30
CA ALA A 343 -3.58 -4.85 8.35
C ALA A 343 -3.14 -3.94 9.52
N ALA A 344 -2.58 -2.77 9.22
CA ALA A 344 -2.19 -1.79 10.23
C ALA A 344 -3.42 -1.25 10.98
N TYR A 345 -4.53 -1.01 10.29
CA TYR A 345 -5.79 -0.65 10.94
C TYR A 345 -6.33 -1.78 11.84
N GLU A 346 -6.34 -3.03 11.36
CA GLU A 346 -6.79 -4.20 12.12
C GLU A 346 -5.95 -4.43 13.38
N LEU A 347 -4.62 -4.28 13.29
CA LEU A 347 -3.73 -4.31 14.45
C LEU A 347 -3.99 -3.17 15.42
N GLY A 348 -4.19 -1.96 14.89
CA GLY A 348 -4.52 -0.79 15.70
C GLY A 348 -5.78 -1.02 16.53
N LYS A 349 -6.82 -1.54 15.89
CA LYS A 349 -8.09 -1.91 16.53
C LYS A 349 -7.89 -3.04 17.55
N PHE A 350 -7.17 -4.10 17.16
CA PHE A 350 -6.88 -5.23 18.02
C PHE A 350 -6.16 -4.82 19.31
N TYR A 351 -5.11 -4.00 19.23
CA TYR A 351 -4.41 -3.56 20.44
C TYR A 351 -5.26 -2.63 21.31
N ALA A 352 -6.14 -1.81 20.74
CA ALA A 352 -7.04 -0.96 21.51
C ALA A 352 -8.16 -1.73 22.22
N GLU A 353 -8.64 -2.83 21.62
CA GLU A 353 -9.83 -3.58 22.09
C GLU A 353 -9.49 -4.89 22.84
N SER A 354 -8.24 -5.35 22.80
CA SER A 354 -7.84 -6.64 23.38
C SER A 354 -7.45 -6.57 24.87
N GLY A 355 -7.81 -7.62 25.61
CA GLY A 355 -7.47 -7.79 27.02
C GLY A 355 -6.02 -8.23 27.21
N TRP A 356 -5.59 -8.44 28.46
CA TRP A 356 -4.21 -8.81 28.72
C TRP A 356 -3.81 -10.15 28.08
N LYS A 357 -4.70 -11.14 28.15
CA LYS A 357 -4.60 -12.42 27.45
C LYS A 357 -5.35 -12.29 26.13
N TYR A 358 -4.63 -11.90 25.09
CA TYR A 358 -5.18 -11.55 23.78
C TYR A 358 -4.99 -12.61 22.71
N LEU A 359 -4.29 -13.69 23.04
CA LEU A 359 -4.16 -14.87 22.18
C LEU A 359 -4.99 -15.98 22.77
N GLU A 360 -5.84 -16.57 21.94
CA GLU A 360 -6.74 -17.68 22.32
C GLU A 360 -6.05 -19.04 22.23
N ASP A 361 -4.96 -19.15 21.46
CA ASP A 361 -4.21 -20.37 21.32
C ASP A 361 -3.18 -20.54 22.44
N GLU A 362 -3.16 -21.74 23.03
CA GLU A 362 -2.19 -22.09 24.05
C GLU A 362 -0.77 -22.16 23.45
N PRO A 363 0.22 -21.49 24.06
CA PRO A 363 1.61 -21.58 23.61
C PRO A 363 2.09 -23.05 23.56
N PRO A 364 2.82 -23.47 22.52
CA PRO A 364 3.37 -24.82 22.47
C PRO A 364 4.30 -25.12 23.66
N ASN A 365 4.30 -26.37 24.13
CA ASN A 365 5.05 -26.76 25.35
C ASN A 365 6.56 -26.46 25.28
N HIS A 366 7.17 -26.45 24.09
CA HIS A 366 8.59 -26.12 23.90
C HIS A 366 8.91 -24.62 23.94
N VAL A 367 7.88 -23.77 23.89
CA VAL A 367 7.96 -22.30 23.97
C VAL A 367 7.70 -21.82 25.39
N LYS A 368 7.05 -22.62 26.23
CA LYS A 368 6.81 -22.32 27.64
C LYS A 368 8.14 -22.26 28.44
N PRO A 369 8.27 -21.38 29.44
CA PRO A 369 7.22 -20.52 30.00
C PRO A 369 7.02 -19.21 29.23
N THR A 370 5.76 -18.80 29.08
CA THR A 370 5.34 -17.51 28.52
C THR A 370 4.31 -16.81 29.43
N PRO A 371 4.08 -15.50 29.26
CA PRO A 371 3.02 -14.80 29.99
C PRO A 371 1.60 -15.29 29.66
N PHE A 372 1.40 -16.02 28.56
CA PHE A 372 0.10 -16.46 28.06
C PHE A 372 -0.26 -17.90 28.45
N ASP A 373 0.64 -18.62 29.13
CA ASP A 373 0.43 -20.02 29.48
C ASP A 373 -0.82 -20.18 30.34
N SER A 374 -1.79 -20.98 29.88
CA SER A 374 -2.95 -21.34 30.70
C SER A 374 -2.61 -22.39 31.74
N PHE A 375 -1.62 -23.24 31.46
CA PHE A 375 -1.13 -24.29 32.36
C PHE A 375 0.40 -24.46 32.21
N PRO A 376 1.10 -24.97 33.26
CA PRO A 376 2.51 -25.26 33.15
C PRO A 376 2.79 -26.27 32.04
N SER A 377 3.91 -26.10 31.33
CA SER A 377 4.42 -27.19 30.48
C SER A 377 4.52 -28.45 31.33
N PRO A 378 4.05 -29.63 30.86
CA PRO A 378 4.16 -30.87 31.63
C PRO A 378 5.62 -31.02 32.07
N THR A 379 5.83 -30.92 33.38
CA THR A 379 7.15 -30.83 33.99
C THR A 379 7.93 -32.11 33.72
N GLU A 380 8.84 -32.04 32.75
CA GLU A 380 10.29 -32.18 32.90
C GLU A 380 10.82 -32.43 31.48
N ASN A 381 11.63 -31.52 30.91
CA ASN A 381 12.77 -32.03 30.16
C ASN A 381 13.44 -32.96 31.16
N SER A 382 13.27 -34.27 31.01
CA SER A 382 13.94 -35.25 31.88
C SER A 382 15.37 -34.75 32.04
N MET A 383 15.98 -34.85 33.22
CA MET A 383 17.38 -34.45 33.40
C MET A 383 18.26 -35.01 32.24
N LEU A 384 17.88 -36.19 31.73
CA LEU A 384 18.32 -36.83 30.50
C LEU A 384 18.19 -35.97 29.23
N GLN A 385 17.06 -35.34 28.94
CA GLN A 385 16.85 -34.47 27.77
C GLN A 385 17.67 -33.18 27.83
N ASN A 386 17.82 -32.56 29.01
CA ASN A 386 18.72 -31.42 29.20
C ASN A 386 20.20 -31.84 29.05
N VAL A 387 20.57 -33.02 29.55
CA VAL A 387 21.88 -33.63 29.35
C VAL A 387 22.12 -33.94 27.86
N LEU A 388 21.14 -34.52 27.16
CA LEU A 388 21.23 -34.81 25.73
C LEU A 388 21.33 -33.53 24.89
N LEU A 389 20.61 -32.46 25.25
CA LEU A 389 20.76 -31.15 24.61
C LEU A 389 22.15 -30.55 24.86
N PHE A 390 22.67 -30.64 26.10
CA PHE A 390 24.01 -30.17 26.46
C PHE A 390 25.12 -30.91 25.70
N PHE A 391 24.96 -32.22 25.49
CA PHE A 391 25.87 -33.05 24.69
C PHE A 391 25.61 -32.99 23.18
N GLY A 392 24.64 -32.20 22.71
CA GLY A 392 24.28 -32.10 21.29
C GLY A 392 23.65 -33.37 20.69
N LEU A 393 23.21 -34.30 21.53
CA LEU A 393 22.58 -35.57 21.18
C LEU A 393 21.06 -35.45 20.95
N ALA A 394 20.46 -34.34 21.38
CA ALA A 394 19.09 -33.95 21.04
C ALA A 394 19.10 -32.59 20.31
N LYS A 395 18.21 -32.43 19.33
CA LYS A 395 17.97 -31.11 18.69
C LYS A 395 16.83 -30.42 19.44
N GLN A 396 17.02 -29.13 19.76
CA GLN A 396 15.87 -28.31 20.16
C GLN A 396 14.87 -28.29 18.99
N PRO A 397 13.55 -28.36 19.26
CA PRO A 397 12.55 -28.10 18.24
C PRO A 397 12.81 -26.73 17.62
N GLU A 398 12.82 -26.66 16.30
CA GLU A 398 12.96 -25.39 15.60
C GLU A 398 11.71 -24.54 15.87
N ILE A 399 11.89 -23.39 16.52
CA ILE A 399 10.80 -22.46 16.83
C ILE A 399 10.28 -21.90 15.50
N LYS A 400 9.00 -22.11 15.22
CA LYS A 400 8.39 -21.56 14.01
C LYS A 400 8.36 -20.02 14.08
N PRO A 401 8.37 -19.32 12.93
CA PRO A 401 8.31 -17.85 12.92
C PRO A 401 7.11 -17.28 13.71
N GLU A 402 5.96 -17.94 13.66
CA GLU A 402 4.74 -17.56 14.38
C GLU A 402 4.92 -17.74 15.90
N GLU A 403 5.53 -18.86 16.31
CA GLU A 403 5.82 -19.19 17.72
C GLU A 403 6.82 -18.20 18.34
N SER A 404 7.66 -17.58 17.51
CA SER A 404 8.59 -16.55 17.97
C SER A 404 7.87 -15.35 18.58
N LEU A 405 6.59 -15.11 18.28
CA LEU A 405 5.78 -14.05 18.89
C LEU A 405 5.64 -14.23 20.41
N PHE A 406 5.55 -15.45 20.93
CA PHE A 406 5.42 -15.65 22.37
C PHE A 406 6.67 -15.19 23.15
N HIS A 407 7.83 -15.12 22.48
CA HIS A 407 9.08 -14.63 23.05
C HIS A 407 9.44 -13.20 22.63
N ASN A 408 8.91 -12.74 21.50
CA ASN A 408 9.36 -11.53 20.82
C ASN A 408 8.25 -10.50 20.60
N ALA A 409 6.98 -10.89 20.61
CA ALA A 409 5.90 -9.92 20.48
C ALA A 409 6.06 -8.89 21.59
N ILE A 410 5.91 -7.62 21.22
CA ILE A 410 5.77 -6.55 22.20
C ILE A 410 4.62 -6.99 23.08
N PHE A 411 4.92 -7.32 24.33
CA PHE A 411 3.93 -7.62 25.33
C PHE A 411 3.62 -6.29 26.01
N PRO A 412 2.60 -5.53 25.55
CA PRO A 412 2.18 -4.36 26.29
C PRO A 412 1.56 -4.86 27.60
N HIS A 413 2.28 -4.66 28.70
CA HIS A 413 1.89 -5.12 30.03
C HIS A 413 0.76 -4.24 30.60
N SER A 414 0.56 -3.04 30.05
CA SER A 414 -0.47 -2.11 30.48
C SER A 414 -1.43 -1.70 29.37
N ALA A 415 -2.65 -1.33 29.75
CA ALA A 415 -3.65 -0.74 28.89
C ALA A 415 -3.12 0.53 28.18
N LYS A 416 -2.24 1.28 28.86
CA LYS A 416 -1.58 2.46 28.30
C LYS A 416 -0.66 2.08 27.13
N GLU A 417 0.20 1.07 27.30
CA GLU A 417 1.11 0.60 26.25
C GLU A 417 0.36 0.06 25.04
N ARG A 418 -0.73 -0.67 25.29
CA ARG A 418 -1.64 -1.15 24.24
C ARG A 418 -2.20 -0.01 23.41
N TYR A 419 -2.69 1.03 24.07
CA TYR A 419 -3.18 2.23 23.42
C TYR A 419 -2.09 2.95 22.61
N MET A 420 -0.85 3.01 23.11
CA MET A 420 0.27 3.57 22.33
C MET A 420 0.52 2.77 21.05
N LEU A 421 0.59 1.44 21.15
CA LEU A 421 0.74 0.57 19.98
C LEU A 421 -0.42 0.74 19.00
N ALA A 422 -1.65 0.86 19.51
CA ALA A 422 -2.82 1.13 18.68
C ALA A 422 -2.63 2.42 17.87
N PHE A 423 -2.21 3.52 18.51
CA PHE A 423 -1.94 4.78 17.80
C PHE A 423 -0.81 4.66 16.78
N GLU A 424 0.25 3.92 17.07
CA GLU A 424 1.37 3.70 16.15
C GLU A 424 0.92 2.95 14.89
N TRP A 425 0.18 1.85 15.04
CA TRP A 425 -0.35 1.09 13.91
C TRP A 425 -1.37 1.90 13.10
N LEU A 426 -2.27 2.64 13.77
CA LEU A 426 -3.21 3.53 13.09
C LEU A 426 -2.51 4.68 12.37
N GLN A 427 -1.33 5.12 12.82
CA GLN A 427 -0.51 6.12 12.12
C GLN A 427 0.02 5.60 10.79
N ILE A 428 0.36 4.31 10.71
CA ILE A 428 0.77 3.68 9.44
C ILE A 428 -0.40 3.69 8.47
N ALA A 429 -1.59 3.24 8.88
CA ALA A 429 -2.78 3.28 8.03
C ALA A 429 -3.15 4.71 7.59
N ALA A 430 -3.05 5.69 8.51
CA ALA A 430 -3.32 7.10 8.22
C ALA A 430 -2.32 7.73 7.22
N LYS A 431 -1.06 7.27 7.20
CA LYS A 431 -0.04 7.73 6.25
C LYS A 431 -0.43 7.45 4.80
N TYR A 432 -1.14 6.34 4.56
CA TYR A 432 -1.67 5.94 3.27
C TYR A 432 -3.10 6.43 3.02
N PHE A 433 -3.60 7.36 3.86
CA PHE A 433 -4.95 7.93 3.76
C PHE A 433 -6.07 6.88 3.80
N TYR A 434 -5.93 5.86 4.65
CA TYR A 434 -7.02 4.91 4.93
C TYR A 434 -8.04 5.53 5.90
N ALA A 435 -9.18 6.00 5.39
CA ALA A 435 -10.14 6.80 6.15
C ALA A 435 -10.63 6.17 7.47
N PRO A 436 -10.93 4.85 7.56
CA PRO A 436 -11.35 4.22 8.82
C PRO A 436 -10.38 4.45 9.99
N ALA A 437 -9.07 4.53 9.72
CA ALA A 437 -8.07 4.78 10.75
C ALA A 437 -8.21 6.17 11.37
N PHE A 438 -8.59 7.20 10.60
CA PHE A 438 -8.78 8.56 11.13
C PHE A 438 -9.99 8.60 12.08
N LEU A 439 -11.10 7.97 11.70
CA LEU A 439 -12.30 7.92 12.55
C LEU A 439 -12.00 7.19 13.86
N TYR A 440 -11.33 6.04 13.78
CA TYR A 440 -11.03 5.24 14.95
C TYR A 440 -10.05 5.94 15.90
N ARG A 441 -9.02 6.61 15.37
CA ARG A 441 -8.14 7.48 16.19
C ARG A 441 -8.90 8.60 16.88
N ALA A 442 -9.88 9.21 16.20
CA ALA A 442 -10.74 10.21 16.83
C ALA A 442 -11.50 9.59 18.01
N GLN A 443 -12.04 8.38 17.84
CA GLN A 443 -12.75 7.66 18.91
C GLN A 443 -11.82 7.38 20.10
N LEU A 444 -10.61 6.85 19.87
CA LEU A 444 -9.63 6.59 20.94
C LEU A 444 -9.26 7.86 21.73
N HIS A 445 -9.11 9.02 21.06
CA HIS A 445 -8.88 10.29 21.74
C HIS A 445 -10.09 10.81 22.54
N LEU A 446 -11.28 10.21 22.37
CA LEU A 446 -12.50 10.54 23.12
C LEU A 446 -12.82 9.57 24.24
N GLU A 447 -12.11 8.45 24.33
CA GLU A 447 -12.23 7.49 25.42
C GLU A 447 -11.62 8.09 26.68
N LYS A 448 -12.43 8.22 27.74
CA LYS A 448 -12.01 8.89 28.97
C LYS A 448 -11.19 7.99 29.89
N ASN A 449 -11.45 6.69 29.83
CA ASN A 449 -10.81 5.69 30.65
C ASN A 449 -10.23 4.60 29.75
N LEU A 450 -9.17 3.94 30.20
CA LEU A 450 -8.62 2.74 29.59
C LEU A 450 -9.26 1.52 30.25
N TRP A 451 -9.38 0.44 29.49
CA TRP A 451 -9.92 -0.81 30.02
C TRP A 451 -8.92 -1.48 30.97
N ALA A 452 -9.23 -1.54 32.27
CA ALA A 452 -8.32 -2.06 33.29
C ALA A 452 -8.00 -3.55 33.13
N GLN A 453 -8.88 -4.34 32.48
CA GLN A 453 -8.61 -5.76 32.23
C GLN A 453 -7.60 -5.97 31.10
N ALA A 454 -7.18 -4.90 30.42
CA ALA A 454 -6.08 -4.95 29.47
C ALA A 454 -4.69 -4.93 30.16
N ASP A 455 -4.63 -4.60 31.46
CA ASP A 455 -3.41 -4.71 32.27
C ASP A 455 -3.12 -6.16 32.61
N ALA A 456 -1.89 -6.59 32.33
CA ALA A 456 -1.43 -7.93 32.68
C ALA A 456 -1.38 -8.12 34.21
N PRO A 457 -1.86 -9.26 34.73
CA PRO A 457 -1.68 -9.61 36.14
C PRO A 457 -0.21 -9.62 36.52
N GLU A 458 0.11 -9.17 37.73
CA GLU A 458 1.50 -9.09 38.20
C GLU A 458 2.19 -10.47 38.19
N ALA A 459 1.42 -11.55 38.38
CA ALA A 459 1.89 -12.92 38.24
C ALA A 459 2.37 -13.26 36.82
N ALA A 460 1.67 -12.78 35.79
CA ALA A 460 2.07 -12.96 34.39
C ALA A 460 3.31 -12.11 34.06
N VAL A 461 3.38 -10.88 34.55
CA VAL A 461 4.55 -9.99 34.36
C VAL A 461 5.80 -10.55 35.03
N LYS A 462 5.67 -11.04 36.27
CA LYS A 462 6.78 -11.63 37.04
C LYS A 462 7.02 -13.10 36.72
N MET A 463 6.25 -13.68 35.80
CA MET A 463 6.35 -15.09 35.40
C MET A 463 6.25 -16.08 36.59
N THR A 464 5.43 -15.77 37.59
CA THR A 464 5.23 -16.66 38.75
C THR A 464 4.28 -17.82 38.40
N ALA A 465 4.27 -18.86 39.24
CA ALA A 465 3.34 -20.00 39.07
C ALA A 465 1.86 -19.59 39.18
N ASP A 466 1.59 -18.49 39.89
CA ASP A 466 0.25 -17.93 40.04
C ASP A 466 -0.29 -17.33 38.73
N ARG A 467 0.42 -17.38 37.60
CA ARG A 467 -0.14 -16.95 36.31
C ARG A 467 -1.07 -17.99 35.67
N TYR A 468 -0.89 -19.27 36.00
CA TYR A 468 -1.63 -20.36 35.35
C TYR A 468 -3.10 -20.40 35.80
N GLU A 469 -4.03 -20.49 34.85
CA GLU A 469 -5.45 -20.66 35.13
C GLU A 469 -5.79 -22.10 35.51
N TYR A 470 -5.04 -23.06 34.99
CA TYR A 470 -5.24 -24.50 35.17
C TYR A 470 -3.98 -25.15 35.73
N ALA A 471 -4.15 -26.22 36.52
CA ALA A 471 -3.02 -26.91 37.15
C ALA A 471 -2.26 -27.81 36.16
N SER A 472 -2.94 -28.33 35.14
CA SER A 472 -2.36 -29.19 34.11
C SER A 472 -3.11 -29.10 32.77
N GLU A 473 -2.57 -29.76 31.74
CA GLU A 473 -3.22 -29.86 30.43
C GLU A 473 -4.54 -30.65 30.50
N GLU A 474 -4.63 -31.67 31.36
CA GLU A 474 -5.86 -32.43 31.59
C GLU A 474 -6.94 -31.55 32.22
N ASP A 475 -6.57 -30.73 33.21
CA ASP A 475 -7.49 -29.80 33.85
C ASP A 475 -7.97 -28.70 32.88
N TYR A 476 -7.09 -28.22 31.99
CA TYR A 476 -7.46 -27.31 30.89
C TYR A 476 -8.50 -27.93 29.96
N LYS A 477 -8.26 -29.15 29.48
CA LYS A 477 -9.20 -29.87 28.60
C LYS A 477 -10.51 -30.22 29.31
N ALA A 478 -10.49 -30.43 30.63
CA ALA A 478 -11.66 -30.69 31.44
C ALA A 478 -12.41 -29.41 31.88
N GLY A 479 -11.87 -28.22 31.58
CA GLY A 479 -12.44 -26.94 32.01
C GLY A 479 -12.37 -26.71 33.53
N LYS A 480 -11.45 -27.38 34.23
CA LYS A 480 -11.34 -27.36 35.69
C LYS A 480 -10.28 -26.35 36.14
N ALA A 481 -10.67 -25.08 36.26
CA ALA A 481 -9.79 -24.01 36.69
C ALA A 481 -9.34 -24.14 38.17
N ILE A 482 -8.18 -23.58 38.49
CA ILE A 482 -7.68 -23.47 39.87
C ILE A 482 -8.62 -22.54 40.65
N GLN A 483 -9.12 -23.00 41.80
CA GLN A 483 -9.95 -22.18 42.67
C GLN A 483 -9.13 -21.05 43.27
N ARG A 484 -9.48 -19.82 42.94
CA ARG A 484 -8.86 -18.60 43.47
C ARG A 484 -9.92 -17.73 44.14
N PRO A 485 -9.55 -16.98 45.18
CA PRO A 485 -10.43 -15.93 45.69
C PRO A 485 -10.76 -14.96 44.56
N GLU A 486 -12.02 -14.54 44.45
CA GLU A 486 -12.46 -13.58 43.43
C GLU A 486 -11.62 -12.29 43.56
N GLU A 487 -10.84 -11.99 42.53
CA GLU A 487 -10.20 -10.68 42.42
C GLU A 487 -11.28 -9.64 42.19
N LYS A 488 -11.27 -8.58 43.00
CA LYS A 488 -12.15 -7.44 42.80
C LYS A 488 -11.90 -6.86 41.40
N ALA A 489 -12.98 -6.55 40.68
CA ALA A 489 -12.88 -5.86 39.40
C ALA A 489 -12.04 -4.58 39.57
N LYS A 490 -10.94 -4.49 38.82
CA LYS A 490 -10.12 -3.28 38.77
C LYS A 490 -10.94 -2.16 38.14
N GLU A 491 -10.89 -0.97 38.74
CA GLU A 491 -11.50 0.22 38.14
C GLU A 491 -10.68 0.67 36.93
N ASP A 492 -11.39 1.09 35.87
CA ASP A 492 -10.78 1.58 34.64
C ASP A 492 -9.98 2.88 34.90
N PRO A 493 -8.65 2.89 34.69
CA PRO A 493 -7.84 4.08 34.93
C PRO A 493 -8.15 5.17 33.89
N PRO A 494 -7.92 6.45 34.23
CA PRO A 494 -8.12 7.54 33.27
C PRO A 494 -7.18 7.40 32.07
N ASN A 495 -7.68 7.72 30.87
CA ASN A 495 -6.93 7.66 29.63
C ASN A 495 -6.01 8.88 29.48
N PRO A 496 -4.68 8.72 29.53
CA PRO A 496 -3.73 9.82 29.36
C PRO A 496 -3.72 10.39 27.93
N PHE A 497 -4.29 9.67 26.95
CA PHE A 497 -4.41 10.08 25.56
C PHE A 497 -5.76 10.74 25.23
N TYR A 498 -6.66 10.87 26.22
CA TYR A 498 -7.91 11.61 26.05
C TYR A 498 -7.60 13.06 25.65
N ASN A 499 -7.93 13.41 24.42
CA ASN A 499 -7.65 14.72 23.86
C ASN A 499 -8.74 15.13 22.85
N PRO A 500 -9.79 15.83 23.32
CA PRO A 500 -10.86 16.32 22.45
C PRO A 500 -10.38 17.19 21.28
N THR A 501 -9.30 17.94 21.45
CA THR A 501 -8.73 18.80 20.41
C THR A 501 -8.12 17.98 19.28
N GLU A 502 -7.35 16.93 19.62
CA GLU A 502 -6.83 15.98 18.62
C GLU A 502 -7.95 15.20 17.95
N ALA A 503 -8.96 14.75 18.70
CA ALA A 503 -10.12 14.08 18.13
C ALA A 503 -10.80 14.93 17.03
N ARG A 504 -10.96 16.24 17.26
CA ARG A 504 -11.49 17.17 16.24
C ARG A 504 -10.61 17.25 14.99
N LYS A 505 -9.28 17.18 15.13
CA LYS A 505 -8.36 17.15 13.97
C LYS A 505 -8.56 15.88 13.16
N TRP A 506 -8.66 14.73 13.80
CA TRP A 506 -8.90 13.46 13.10
C TRP A 506 -10.29 13.38 12.45
N LEU A 507 -11.33 13.90 13.12
CA LEU A 507 -12.67 13.99 12.52
C LEU A 507 -12.67 14.87 11.27
N ARG A 508 -11.94 16.00 11.29
CA ARG A 508 -11.78 16.90 10.13
C ARG A 508 -11.32 16.16 8.87
N GLU A 509 -10.42 15.19 9.04
CA GLU A 509 -9.91 14.40 7.94
C GLU A 509 -10.98 13.52 7.30
N ILE A 510 -11.91 12.98 8.08
CA ILE A 510 -13.08 12.25 7.54
C ILE A 510 -13.96 13.16 6.70
N PHE A 511 -14.16 14.42 7.12
CA PHE A 511 -14.90 15.39 6.30
C PHE A 511 -14.15 15.67 4.98
N PHE A 512 -12.83 15.84 5.00
CA PHE A 512 -12.05 16.03 3.77
C PHE A 512 -12.07 14.81 2.85
N ALA A 513 -12.02 13.59 3.39
CA ALA A 513 -12.16 12.36 2.62
C ALA A 513 -13.51 12.33 1.89
N TYR A 514 -14.60 12.66 2.60
CA TYR A 514 -15.94 12.72 2.03
C TYR A 514 -16.07 13.82 0.96
N GLU A 515 -15.47 15.00 1.17
CA GLU A 515 -15.43 16.05 0.16
C GLU A 515 -14.63 15.63 -1.09
N ALA A 516 -13.49 14.96 -0.91
CA ALA A 516 -12.70 14.43 -2.02
C ALA A 516 -13.51 13.43 -2.86
N ASP A 517 -14.25 12.56 -2.20
CA ASP A 517 -15.15 11.62 -2.86
C ASP A 517 -16.24 12.33 -3.66
N PHE A 518 -16.88 13.33 -3.07
CA PHE A 518 -17.87 14.16 -3.76
C PHE A 518 -17.29 14.82 -5.03
N TYR A 519 -16.10 15.43 -4.95
CA TYR A 519 -15.45 16.01 -6.13
C TYR A 519 -15.14 14.95 -7.20
N SER A 520 -14.71 13.76 -6.78
CA SER A 520 -14.46 12.65 -7.69
C SER A 520 -15.72 12.24 -8.45
N GLN A 521 -16.86 12.14 -7.75
CA GLN A 521 -18.15 11.82 -8.34
C GLN A 521 -18.63 12.93 -9.30
N GLU A 522 -18.48 14.21 -8.94
CA GLU A 522 -18.89 15.32 -9.81
C GLU A 522 -18.05 15.39 -11.09
N VAL A 523 -16.73 15.17 -11.00
CA VAL A 523 -15.87 15.07 -12.18
C VAL A 523 -16.31 13.92 -13.09
N ARG A 524 -16.60 12.73 -12.50
CA ARG A 524 -17.12 11.58 -13.26
C ARG A 524 -18.45 11.92 -13.96
N LYS A 525 -19.38 12.61 -13.30
CA LYS A 525 -20.66 13.06 -13.88
C LYS A 525 -20.46 14.08 -15.00
N ALA A 526 -19.60 15.08 -14.81
CA ALA A 526 -19.29 16.11 -15.79
C ALA A 526 -18.66 15.50 -17.05
N GLN A 527 -17.72 14.57 -16.89
CA GLN A 527 -17.11 13.82 -17.98
C GLN A 527 -18.14 12.98 -18.73
N ALA A 528 -19.00 12.24 -18.03
CA ALA A 528 -20.08 11.47 -18.65
C ALA A 528 -21.06 12.37 -19.43
N ALA A 529 -21.40 13.55 -18.89
CA ALA A 529 -22.25 14.52 -19.57
C ALA A 529 -21.57 15.13 -20.81
N ALA A 530 -20.27 15.45 -20.73
CA ALA A 530 -19.48 15.92 -21.86
C ALA A 530 -19.36 14.86 -22.96
N ALA A 531 -19.13 13.60 -22.61
CA ALA A 531 -19.09 12.48 -23.55
C ALA A 531 -20.43 12.30 -24.29
N ARG A 532 -21.57 12.42 -23.57
CA ARG A 532 -22.90 12.39 -24.19
C ARG A 532 -23.11 13.53 -25.19
N ARG A 533 -22.64 14.74 -24.88
CA ARG A 533 -22.70 15.89 -25.81
C ARG A 533 -21.79 15.70 -27.03
N ARG A 534 -20.61 15.09 -26.84
CA ARG A 534 -19.63 14.86 -27.91
C ARG A 534 -20.02 13.71 -28.86
N ARG A 535 -20.85 12.74 -28.45
CA ARG A 535 -21.38 11.68 -29.35
C ARG A 535 -22.21 12.18 -30.53
N GLY A 536 -22.61 13.46 -30.56
CA GLY A 536 -23.23 14.11 -31.73
C GLY A 536 -22.25 14.67 -32.78
N ALA A 537 -20.95 14.74 -32.47
CA ALA A 537 -19.92 15.24 -33.38
C ALA A 537 -18.93 14.11 -33.72
N ALA A 538 -19.02 13.59 -34.94
CA ALA A 538 -18.07 12.59 -35.43
C ALA A 538 -16.64 13.17 -35.46
N GLY A 539 -15.75 12.67 -34.61
CA GLY A 539 -14.30 12.88 -34.74
C GLY A 539 -13.58 13.61 -33.61
N ALA A 540 -13.92 13.38 -32.34
CA ALA A 540 -13.11 13.86 -31.21
C ALA A 540 -12.45 12.68 -30.48
N GLU A 541 -11.11 12.65 -30.50
CA GLU A 541 -10.26 11.73 -29.73
C GLU A 541 -10.77 11.65 -28.28
N GLU A 542 -11.15 10.44 -27.84
CA GLU A 542 -11.58 10.16 -26.47
C GLU A 542 -10.42 10.48 -25.53
N GLU A 543 -10.52 11.59 -24.80
CA GLU A 543 -9.54 11.98 -23.79
C GLU A 543 -9.46 10.88 -22.72
N ASP A 544 -8.29 10.23 -22.62
CA ASP A 544 -7.98 9.23 -21.61
C ASP A 544 -8.34 9.73 -20.21
N GLU A 545 -9.19 8.97 -19.55
CA GLU A 545 -9.64 9.16 -18.15
C GLU A 545 -8.54 8.75 -17.17
N ILE A 546 -7.31 9.20 -17.40
CA ILE A 546 -6.34 9.25 -16.32
C ILE A 546 -6.94 10.25 -15.33
N GLN A 547 -7.30 9.78 -14.13
CA GLN A 547 -7.56 10.63 -12.97
C GLN A 547 -6.24 11.32 -12.64
N ASP A 548 -5.86 12.26 -13.49
CA ASP A 548 -4.64 13.01 -13.33
C ASP A 548 -4.77 13.76 -12.02
N ALA A 549 -3.79 13.64 -11.13
CA ALA A 549 -3.72 14.44 -9.92
C ALA A 549 -3.88 15.94 -10.25
N ASN A 550 -3.53 16.34 -11.49
CA ASN A 550 -3.77 17.68 -12.00
C ASN A 550 -5.25 18.07 -12.17
N LEU A 551 -6.20 17.13 -12.33
CA LEU A 551 -7.64 17.43 -12.34
C LEU A 551 -8.10 18.03 -11.01
N PHE A 552 -7.49 17.58 -9.91
CA PHE A 552 -7.77 18.07 -8.57
C PHE A 552 -6.74 19.11 -8.11
N SER A 553 -5.83 19.58 -8.99
CA SER A 553 -4.83 20.61 -8.65
C SER A 553 -5.44 21.93 -8.17
N LYS A 554 -6.68 22.22 -8.59
CA LYS A 554 -7.46 23.38 -8.13
C LYS A 554 -8.00 23.22 -6.71
N GLN A 555 -8.11 21.98 -6.22
CA GLN A 555 -8.55 21.69 -4.86
C GLN A 555 -7.39 21.90 -3.88
N GLY A 556 -7.65 22.33 -2.66
CA GLY A 556 -6.60 22.52 -1.65
C GLY A 556 -5.86 21.23 -1.30
N ALA A 557 -4.66 21.34 -0.72
CA ALA A 557 -3.81 20.18 -0.36
C ALA A 557 -4.53 19.14 0.53
N ASN A 558 -5.47 19.58 1.37
CA ASN A 558 -6.28 18.72 2.23
C ASN A 558 -7.18 17.76 1.45
N ILE A 559 -7.55 18.09 0.21
CA ILE A 559 -8.37 17.27 -0.67
C ILE A 559 -7.49 16.45 -1.61
N GLN A 560 -6.44 17.06 -2.19
CA GLN A 560 -5.54 16.40 -3.14
C GLN A 560 -4.88 15.13 -2.58
N LYS A 561 -4.53 15.13 -1.29
CA LYS A 561 -3.85 14.00 -0.66
C LYS A 561 -4.63 12.68 -0.74
N TRP A 562 -5.96 12.73 -0.79
CA TRP A 562 -6.85 11.56 -0.88
C TRP A 562 -6.83 10.87 -2.26
N PHE A 563 -6.14 11.46 -3.24
CA PHE A 563 -5.94 10.88 -4.57
C PHE A 563 -4.51 10.36 -4.79
N LEU A 564 -3.64 10.41 -3.77
CA LEU A 564 -2.25 9.92 -3.88
C LEU A 564 -2.16 8.39 -3.94
N HIS A 565 -3.09 7.69 -3.27
CA HIS A 565 -3.15 6.23 -3.16
C HIS A 565 -4.54 5.72 -3.62
N PRO A 566 -4.85 5.75 -4.92
CA PRO A 566 -6.15 5.31 -5.42
C PRO A 566 -6.48 3.86 -5.02
N GLU A 567 -5.48 2.98 -5.02
CA GLU A 567 -5.60 1.59 -4.59
C GLU A 567 -6.06 1.44 -3.13
N VAL A 568 -5.68 2.37 -2.25
CA VAL A 568 -6.11 2.37 -0.85
C VAL A 568 -7.50 2.98 -0.70
N ARG A 569 -7.84 3.98 -1.52
CA ARG A 569 -9.17 4.57 -1.52
C ARG A 569 -10.23 3.57 -1.96
N ASP A 570 -9.93 2.77 -2.99
CA ASP A 570 -10.80 1.69 -3.47
C ASP A 570 -11.16 0.68 -2.35
N MET A 571 -10.33 0.55 -1.30
CA MET A 571 -10.57 -0.34 -0.17
C MET A 571 -11.69 0.13 0.78
N TYR A 572 -12.03 1.43 0.82
CA TYR A 572 -13.02 1.97 1.77
C TYR A 572 -14.03 2.96 1.15
N GLU A 573 -13.97 3.24 -0.16
CA GLU A 573 -14.86 4.20 -0.84
C GLU A 573 -16.34 3.91 -0.53
N ASP A 574 -16.72 2.63 -0.51
CA ASP A 574 -18.09 2.17 -0.21
C ASP A 574 -18.51 2.38 1.26
N GLU A 575 -17.54 2.37 2.19
CA GLU A 575 -17.79 2.58 3.63
C GLU A 575 -17.84 4.07 4.01
N LEU A 576 -17.30 4.94 3.16
CA LEU A 576 -17.11 6.35 3.44
C LEU A 576 -18.40 7.10 3.85
N PRO A 577 -19.58 6.86 3.25
CA PRO A 577 -20.84 7.46 3.73
C PRO A 577 -21.21 7.00 5.15
N GLY A 578 -20.83 5.79 5.54
CA GLY A 578 -20.97 5.29 6.92
C GLY A 578 -20.04 6.00 7.89
N LEU A 579 -18.75 6.11 7.53
CA LEU A 579 -17.74 6.82 8.32
C LEU A 579 -18.14 8.29 8.55
N TYR A 580 -18.60 8.95 7.49
CA TYR A 580 -19.07 10.34 7.54
C TYR A 580 -20.27 10.52 8.49
N ARG A 581 -21.26 9.62 8.44
CA ARG A 581 -22.40 9.63 9.36
C ARG A 581 -21.96 9.46 10.82
N GLN A 582 -21.00 8.57 11.08
CA GLN A 582 -20.45 8.39 12.42
C GLN A 582 -19.70 9.65 12.91
N ALA A 583 -18.88 10.26 12.05
CA ALA A 583 -18.19 11.51 12.36
C ALA A 583 -19.17 12.65 12.69
N LYS A 584 -20.26 12.79 11.91
CA LYS A 584 -21.35 13.73 12.22
C LYS A 584 -21.97 13.48 13.57
N LYS A 585 -22.35 12.23 13.86
CA LYS A 585 -22.95 11.84 15.14
C LYS A 585 -22.06 12.21 16.32
N ILE A 586 -20.74 12.00 16.20
CA ILE A 586 -19.77 12.40 17.23
C ILE A 586 -19.77 13.93 17.40
N CYS A 587 -19.73 14.69 16.31
CA CYS A 587 -19.75 16.16 16.35
C CYS A 587 -21.05 16.70 16.94
N ASP A 588 -22.21 16.19 16.53
CA ASP A 588 -23.53 16.60 17.00
C ASP A 588 -23.71 16.32 18.49
N ASN A 589 -23.39 15.11 18.93
CA ASN A 589 -23.48 14.71 20.34
C ASN A 589 -22.60 15.57 21.26
N ARG A 590 -21.51 16.14 20.72
CA ARG A 590 -20.55 16.96 21.47
C ARG A 590 -20.75 18.46 21.23
N GLY A 591 -21.65 18.87 20.34
CA GLY A 591 -21.83 20.27 19.92
C GLY A 591 -20.59 20.87 19.25
N TRP A 592 -19.88 20.10 18.42
CA TRP A 592 -18.62 20.51 17.81
C TRP A 592 -18.78 20.97 16.37
N ASP A 593 -18.50 22.23 16.16
CA ASP A 593 -18.24 22.77 14.83
C ASP A 593 -16.82 22.40 14.40
N ILE A 594 -16.69 21.95 13.16
CA ILE A 594 -15.42 21.56 12.56
C ILE A 594 -15.00 22.63 11.56
N TYR A 595 -13.79 23.14 11.74
CA TYR A 595 -13.18 24.17 10.90
C TYR A 595 -11.93 23.61 10.22
N ASP A 596 -11.58 24.15 9.05
CA ASP A 596 -10.32 23.83 8.39
C ASP A 596 -9.13 24.58 9.02
N THR A 597 -7.96 24.51 8.38
CA THR A 597 -6.74 25.19 8.83
C THR A 597 -6.81 26.70 8.69
N ASP A 598 -7.67 27.20 7.79
CA ASP A 598 -7.88 28.63 7.52
C ASP A 598 -9.10 29.18 8.30
N ASN A 599 -9.58 28.40 9.28
CA ASN A 599 -10.74 28.71 10.11
C ASN A 599 -12.06 28.83 9.33
N ALA A 600 -12.14 28.25 8.12
CA ALA A 600 -13.40 28.13 7.40
C ALA A 600 -14.19 26.94 7.95
N LEU A 601 -15.48 27.15 8.19
CA LEU A 601 -16.39 26.13 8.68
C LEU A 601 -16.51 25.00 7.64
N ILE A 602 -16.26 23.76 8.06
CA ILE A 602 -16.49 22.54 7.26
C ILE A 602 -17.85 21.93 7.61
N TYR A 603 -18.14 21.83 8.91
CA TYR A 603 -19.35 21.22 9.44
C TYR A 603 -19.85 21.95 10.69
N LYS A 604 -21.16 22.19 10.77
CA LYS A 604 -21.83 22.79 11.92
C LYS A 604 -22.71 21.80 12.66
N ALA A 605 -22.40 21.57 13.93
CA ALA A 605 -23.15 20.63 14.78
C ALA A 605 -24.61 21.06 14.96
N GLY A 606 -25.50 20.07 15.07
CA GLY A 606 -26.94 20.26 15.34
C GLY A 606 -27.77 20.78 14.15
N SER A 607 -27.16 21.57 13.25
CA SER A 607 -27.79 21.99 11.99
C SER A 607 -27.57 21.00 10.84
N GLY A 608 -26.57 20.12 10.97
CA GLY A 608 -26.14 19.24 9.88
C GLY A 608 -25.53 19.96 8.68
N SER A 609 -25.40 21.29 8.73
CA SER A 609 -24.98 22.14 7.61
C SER A 609 -23.48 21.96 7.37
N SER A 610 -23.13 21.51 6.16
CA SER A 610 -21.76 21.49 5.65
C SER A 610 -21.49 22.70 4.77
N ARG A 611 -20.23 23.10 4.60
CA ARG A 611 -19.88 24.16 3.65
C ARG A 611 -20.33 23.82 2.23
N SER A 612 -20.66 24.86 1.46
CA SER A 612 -20.96 24.71 0.04
C SER A 612 -19.72 24.19 -0.68
N LEU A 613 -19.84 23.05 -1.35
CA LEU A 613 -18.78 22.49 -2.17
C LEU A 613 -18.81 23.21 -3.53
N ASN A 614 -17.77 23.99 -3.81
CA ASN A 614 -17.66 24.72 -5.06
C ASN A 614 -17.30 23.75 -6.19
N VAL A 615 -18.29 23.30 -6.94
CA VAL A 615 -18.10 22.54 -8.18
C VAL A 615 -17.74 23.56 -9.27
N GLY A 616 -16.44 23.79 -9.46
CA GLY A 616 -15.90 24.76 -10.41
C GLY A 616 -15.61 24.20 -11.80
#